data_AF-A0A075AMG5-F1
#
_entry.id   AF-A0A075AMG5-F1
#
_cell.length_a   1.000
_cell.length_b   1.000
_cell.length_c   1.000
_cell.angle_alpha   90.00
_cell.angle_beta   90.00
_cell.angle_gamma   90.00
#
_symmetry.space_group_name_H-M   'P 1'
#
loop_
_entity.id
_entity.type
_entity.pdbx_description
1 polymer ?
#
loop_
_entity_poly.entity_id
_entity_poly.type
_entity_poly.pdbx_seq_one_letter_code
_entity_poly.pdbx_strand_id
1 'polypeptide(L)'
;MFCAISGEVPQEPVVSSLTGHVYERRLIEKHIQETGKCPMSGEPMTMENLIAVKTNPLIKPRPPQATSVPSILTMLQLEWDALMLESHQMKTVLERTREELAAALYQNDAAKRVIARLIKERDDAKNAVANYQVGEQVQQEAA
;
A
#
# COMPACT_ATOMS: atom_id res chain seq x y z
N MET A 1 -3.72 10.69 -17.95
CA MET A 1 -4.77 9.66 -17.88
C MET A 1 -4.05 8.32 -18.00
N PHE A 2 -3.78 7.66 -16.88
CA PHE A 2 -3.02 6.40 -16.83
C PHE A 2 -3.94 5.24 -16.45
N CYS A 3 -3.62 4.04 -16.91
CA CYS A 3 -4.26 2.82 -16.49
C CYS A 3 -4.00 2.58 -15.01
N ALA A 4 -5.05 2.35 -14.22
CA ALA A 4 -4.92 2.12 -12.78
C ALA A 4 -4.25 0.78 -12.41
N ILE A 5 -4.09 -0.15 -13.38
CA ILE A 5 -3.38 -1.42 -13.16
C ILE A 5 -1.89 -1.29 -13.53
N SER A 6 -1.59 -0.85 -14.76
CA SER A 6 -0.21 -0.83 -15.27
C SER A 6 0.53 0.49 -15.03
N GLY A 7 -0.18 1.57 -14.68
CA GLY A 7 0.40 2.92 -14.62
C GLY A 7 0.78 3.51 -15.99
N GLU A 8 0.59 2.76 -17.09
CA GLU A 8 0.90 3.21 -18.44
C GLU A 8 -0.27 3.94 -19.08
N VAL A 9 0.00 4.67 -20.18
CA VAL A 9 -1.06 5.24 -21.00
C VAL A 9 -1.76 4.11 -21.75
N PRO A 10 -3.07 3.90 -21.54
CA PRO A 10 -3.79 2.82 -22.20
C PRO A 10 -3.89 3.05 -23.71
N GLN A 11 -3.78 1.97 -24.49
CA GLN A 11 -4.05 1.97 -25.93
C GLN A 11 -5.54 1.86 -26.19
N GLU A 12 -6.22 0.99 -25.46
CA GLU A 12 -7.67 0.84 -25.48
C GLU A 12 -8.25 1.21 -24.11
N PRO A 13 -8.47 2.51 -23.84
CA PRO A 13 -8.98 2.96 -22.56
C PRO A 13 -10.43 2.55 -22.35
N VAL A 14 -10.69 1.87 -21.24
CA VAL A 14 -12.03 1.59 -20.73
C VAL A 14 -12.17 2.19 -19.33
N VAL A 15 -13.35 2.72 -19.03
CA VAL A 15 -13.68 3.27 -17.71
C VAL A 15 -14.68 2.36 -17.03
N SER A 16 -14.46 2.10 -15.74
CA SER A 16 -15.49 1.46 -14.93
C SER A 16 -16.59 2.45 -14.59
N SER A 17 -17.84 2.09 -14.90
CA SER A 17 -19.03 2.87 -14.50
C SER A 17 -19.23 2.97 -12.98
N LEU A 18 -18.67 2.02 -12.21
CA LEU A 18 -18.82 1.98 -10.76
C LEU A 18 -17.80 2.89 -10.06
N THR A 19 -16.52 2.75 -10.42
CA THR A 19 -15.43 3.42 -9.70
C THR A 19 -14.86 4.64 -10.42
N GLY A 20 -15.19 4.84 -11.70
CA GLY A 20 -14.69 5.95 -12.52
C GLY A 20 -13.21 5.84 -12.91
N HIS A 21 -12.53 4.74 -12.58
CA HIS A 21 -11.12 4.54 -12.93
C HIS A 21 -10.96 4.13 -14.39
N VAL A 22 -9.83 4.56 -14.98
CA VAL A 22 -9.43 4.23 -16.35
C VAL A 22 -8.53 3.00 -16.33
N TYR A 23 -8.80 2.06 -17.22
CA TYR A 23 -8.05 0.83 -17.38
C TYR A 23 -7.69 0.59 -18.85
N GLU A 24 -6.64 -0.20 -19.06
CA GLU A 24 -6.38 -0.85 -20.34
C GLU A 24 -7.34 -2.04 -20.48
N ARG A 25 -8.10 -2.09 -21.58
CA ARG A 25 -9.13 -3.11 -21.83
C ARG A 25 -8.64 -4.53 -21.55
N ARG A 26 -7.50 -4.91 -22.16
CA ARG A 26 -6.90 -6.24 -22.01
C ARG A 26 -6.63 -6.64 -20.56
N LEU A 27 -6.19 -5.68 -19.74
CA LEU A 27 -5.79 -5.95 -18.35
C LEU A 27 -7.00 -6.11 -17.45
N ILE A 28 -8.00 -5.23 -17.57
CA ILE A 28 -9.19 -5.28 -16.72
C ILE A 28 -10.09 -6.46 -17.07
N GLU A 29 -10.26 -6.79 -18.35
CA GLU A 29 -11.05 -7.95 -18.76
C GLU A 29 -10.45 -9.24 -18.20
N LYS A 30 -9.12 -9.40 -18.28
CA LYS A 30 -8.42 -10.54 -17.69
C LYS A 30 -8.60 -10.59 -16.17
N HIS A 31 -8.47 -9.46 -15.48
CA HIS A 31 -8.65 -9.40 -14.03
C HIS A 31 -10.08 -9.76 -13.59
N ILE A 32 -11.10 -9.27 -14.31
CA ILE A 32 -12.51 -9.59 -14.05
C ILE A 32 -12.77 -11.09 -14.29
N GLN A 33 -12.18 -11.68 -15.32
CA GLN A 33 -12.30 -13.13 -15.57
C GLN A 33 -11.68 -13.98 -14.46
N GLU A 34 -10.56 -13.55 -13.88
CA GLU A 34 -9.86 -14.29 -12.83
C GLU A 34 -10.49 -14.09 -11.44
N THR A 35 -10.89 -12.87 -11.10
CA THR A 35 -11.29 -12.51 -9.72
C THR A 35 -12.78 -12.16 -9.59
N GLY A 36 -13.44 -11.72 -10.67
CA GLY A 36 -14.83 -11.24 -10.66
C GLY A 36 -15.03 -9.92 -9.90
N LYS A 37 -13.95 -9.20 -9.61
CA LYS A 37 -13.94 -8.01 -8.76
C LYS A 37 -13.12 -6.87 -9.37
N CYS A 38 -13.36 -5.67 -8.87
CA CYS A 38 -12.58 -4.47 -9.17
C CYS A 38 -11.17 -4.56 -8.56
N PRO A 39 -10.10 -4.23 -9.32
CA PRO A 39 -8.74 -4.29 -8.80
C PRO A 39 -8.43 -3.21 -7.74
N MET A 40 -9.19 -2.10 -7.72
CA MET A 40 -8.96 -0.98 -6.80
C MET A 40 -9.88 -1.00 -5.58
N SER A 41 -11.18 -1.26 -5.77
CA SER A 41 -12.18 -1.24 -4.69
C SER A 41 -12.49 -2.62 -4.10
N GLY A 42 -12.17 -3.72 -4.80
CA GLY A 42 -12.54 -5.07 -4.39
C GLY A 42 -14.03 -5.41 -4.53
N GLU A 43 -14.84 -4.50 -5.09
CA GLU A 43 -16.27 -4.68 -5.32
C GLU A 43 -16.54 -5.61 -6.52
N PRO A 44 -17.67 -6.34 -6.56
CA PRO A 44 -18.01 -7.20 -7.69
C PRO A 44 -18.19 -6.36 -8.97
N MET A 45 -17.53 -6.76 -10.04
CA MET A 45 -17.57 -6.04 -11.32
C MET A 45 -17.70 -7.03 -12.47
N THR A 46 -18.60 -6.73 -13.40
CA THR A 46 -18.80 -7.50 -14.64
C THR A 46 -18.25 -6.75 -15.85
N MET A 47 -18.01 -7.47 -16.94
CA MET A 47 -17.48 -6.91 -18.20
C MET A 47 -18.41 -5.83 -18.80
N GLU A 48 -19.71 -5.92 -18.54
CA GLU A 48 -20.73 -4.96 -19.01
C GLU A 48 -20.58 -3.59 -18.37
N ASN A 49 -19.98 -3.52 -17.19
CA ASN A 49 -19.77 -2.27 -16.46
C ASN A 49 -18.62 -1.43 -17.06
N LEU A 50 -17.90 -1.96 -18.05
CA LEU A 50 -16.79 -1.31 -18.73
C LEU A 50 -17.28 -0.50 -19.93
N ILE A 51 -17.01 0.80 -19.91
CA ILE A 51 -17.37 1.72 -20.97
C ILE A 51 -16.11 2.11 -21.75
N ALA A 52 -16.08 1.80 -23.04
CA ALA A 52 -14.97 2.18 -23.91
C ALA A 52 -14.93 3.70 -24.12
N VAL A 53 -13.76 4.30 -23.91
CA VAL A 53 -13.54 5.73 -24.13
C VAL A 53 -12.85 5.91 -25.48
N LYS A 54 -13.43 6.74 -26.34
CA LYS A 54 -12.79 7.12 -27.61
C LYS A 54 -11.73 8.18 -27.32
N THR A 55 -10.47 7.82 -27.48
CA THR A 55 -9.34 8.76 -27.41
C THR A 55 -8.53 8.71 -28.70
N ASN A 56 -7.81 9.79 -29.01
CA ASN A 56 -6.81 9.72 -30.08
C ASN A 56 -5.68 8.77 -29.64
N PRO A 57 -5.27 7.81 -30.50
CA PRO A 57 -4.23 6.87 -30.15
C PRO A 57 -2.92 7.63 -29.95
N LEU A 58 -2.33 7.53 -28.75
CA LEU A 58 -1.01 8.07 -28.48
C LEU A 58 0.04 7.16 -29.11
N ILE A 59 0.48 7.51 -30.31
CA ILE A 59 1.51 6.75 -31.03
C ILE A 59 2.87 7.16 -30.45
N LYS A 60 3.48 6.27 -29.66
CA LYS A 60 4.90 6.43 -29.27
C LYS A 60 5.76 6.25 -30.54
N PRO A 61 6.64 7.20 -30.88
CA PRO A 61 7.50 7.06 -32.05
C PRO A 61 8.40 5.83 -31.89
N ARG A 62 8.54 5.05 -32.97
CA ARG A 62 9.39 3.86 -32.99
C ARG A 62 10.84 4.27 -32.67
N PRO A 63 11.50 3.63 -31.69
CA PRO A 63 12.92 3.87 -31.44
C PRO A 63 13.75 3.51 -32.69
N PRO A 64 14.78 4.29 -33.05
CA PRO A 64 15.59 4.04 -34.25
C PRO A 64 16.31 2.67 -34.20
N GLN A 65 16.55 2.15 -32.99
CA GLN A 65 17.15 0.84 -32.76
C GLN A 65 16.17 -0.33 -33.00
N ALA A 66 14.87 -0.10 -33.17
CA ALA A 66 13.85 -1.15 -33.39
C ALA A 66 13.55 -1.39 -34.88
N THR A 67 14.61 -1.51 -35.70
CA THR A 67 14.52 -1.59 -37.17
C THR A 67 14.96 -2.94 -37.77
N SER A 68 15.64 -3.79 -37.01
CA SER A 68 16.11 -5.11 -37.46
C SER A 68 15.67 -6.21 -36.48
N VAL A 69 15.50 -7.45 -36.96
CA VAL A 69 15.15 -8.59 -36.10
C VAL A 69 16.15 -8.77 -34.94
N PRO A 70 17.48 -8.71 -35.17
CA PRO A 70 18.45 -8.81 -34.08
C PRO A 70 18.28 -7.71 -33.04
N SER A 71 18.05 -6.47 -33.46
CA SER A 71 17.95 -5.34 -32.54
C SER A 71 16.65 -5.34 -31.72
N ILE A 72 15.55 -5.87 -32.25
CA ILE A 72 14.32 -6.12 -31.48
C ILE A 72 14.55 -7.21 -30.43
N LEU A 73 15.27 -8.28 -30.76
CA LEU A 73 15.58 -9.34 -29.79
C LEU A 73 16.45 -8.82 -28.65
N THR A 74 17.46 -8.00 -28.95
CA THR A 74 18.28 -7.35 -27.92
C THR A 74 17.44 -6.43 -27.04
N MET A 75 16.51 -5.65 -27.63
CA MET A 75 15.61 -4.80 -26.85
C MET A 75 14.71 -5.63 -25.91
N LEU A 76 14.13 -6.73 -26.40
CA LEU A 76 13.31 -7.62 -25.56
C LEU A 76 14.12 -8.27 -24.44
N GLN A 77 15.38 -8.64 -24.69
CA GLN A 77 16.29 -9.14 -23.65
C GLN A 77 16.51 -8.10 -22.56
N LEU A 78 16.81 -6.85 -22.94
CA LEU A 78 17.02 -5.77 -21.99
C LEU A 78 15.78 -5.46 -21.14
N GLU A 79 14.60 -5.42 -21.76
CA GLU A 79 13.33 -5.21 -21.02
C GLU A 79 13.03 -6.37 -20.07
N TRP A 80 13.34 -7.61 -20.47
CA TRP A 80 13.16 -8.78 -19.61
C TRP A 80 14.14 -8.78 -18.44
N ASP A 81 15.41 -8.43 -18.67
CA ASP A 81 16.42 -8.30 -17.62
C ASP A 81 16.02 -7.22 -16.61
N ALA A 82 15.52 -6.07 -17.09
CA ALA A 82 15.00 -4.99 -16.25
C ALA A 82 13.83 -5.47 -15.37
N LEU A 83 12.86 -6.17 -15.97
CA LEU A 83 11.70 -6.73 -15.25
C LEU A 83 12.14 -7.77 -14.20
N MET A 84 13.13 -8.60 -14.49
CA MET A 84 13.64 -9.59 -13.53
C MET A 84 14.34 -8.92 -12.35
N LEU A 85 15.17 -7.90 -12.60
CA LEU A 85 15.82 -7.12 -11.55
C LEU A 85 14.80 -6.36 -10.68
N GLU A 86 13.79 -5.75 -11.31
CA GLU A 86 12.71 -5.07 -10.58
C GLU A 86 11.92 -6.06 -9.72
N SER A 87 11.54 -7.22 -10.27
CA SER A 87 10.82 -8.26 -9.52
C SER A 87 11.62 -8.76 -8.32
N HIS A 88 12.93 -8.97 -8.49
CA HIS A 88 13.82 -9.34 -7.39
C HIS A 88 13.90 -8.24 -6.33
N GLN A 89 14.06 -6.98 -6.75
CA GLN A 89 14.11 -5.83 -5.85
C GLN A 89 12.80 -5.67 -5.08
N MET A 90 11.64 -5.77 -5.75
CA MET A 90 10.32 -5.68 -5.11
C MET A 90 10.13 -6.78 -4.06
N LYS A 91 10.53 -8.03 -4.36
CA LYS A 91 10.50 -9.12 -3.36
C LYS A 91 11.42 -8.86 -2.17
N THR A 92 12.62 -8.35 -2.43
CA THR A 92 13.59 -8.02 -1.37
C THR A 92 13.07 -6.93 -0.46
N VAL A 93 12.50 -5.86 -1.04
CA VAL A 93 11.88 -4.77 -0.27
C VAL A 93 10.65 -5.27 0.50
N LEU A 94 9.85 -6.16 -0.07
CA LEU A 94 8.72 -6.76 0.63
C LEU A 94 9.16 -7.54 1.88
N GLU A 95 10.19 -8.38 1.78
CA GLU A 95 10.68 -9.11 2.96
C GLU A 95 11.30 -8.18 3.99
N ARG A 96 12.10 -7.20 3.56
CA ARG A 96 12.67 -6.19 4.45
C ARG A 96 11.60 -5.40 5.20
N THR A 97 10.56 -4.94 4.50
CA THR A 97 9.47 -4.17 5.13
C THR A 97 8.65 -5.02 6.10
N ARG A 98 8.54 -6.34 5.88
CA ARG A 98 7.95 -7.27 6.85
C ARG A 98 8.80 -7.39 8.11
N GLU A 99 10.11 -7.49 7.97
CA GLU A 99 11.03 -7.52 9.12
C GLU A 99 10.98 -6.21 9.92
N GLU A 100 11.01 -5.07 9.24
CA GLU A 100 10.91 -3.75 9.86
C GLU A 100 9.55 -3.57 10.58
N LEU A 101 8.45 -4.05 9.98
CA LEU A 101 7.13 -4.05 10.62
C LEU A 101 7.10 -4.93 11.87
N ALA A 102 7.67 -6.14 11.81
CA ALA A 102 7.73 -7.04 12.95
C ALA A 102 8.51 -6.40 14.12
N ALA A 103 9.68 -5.82 13.84
CA ALA A 103 10.48 -5.10 14.83
C ALA A 103 9.69 -3.93 15.45
N ALA A 104 8.99 -3.13 14.64
CA ALA A 104 8.16 -2.03 15.13
C ALA A 104 7.02 -2.51 16.04
N LEU A 105 6.37 -3.63 15.72
CA LEU A 105 5.32 -4.22 16.55
C LEU A 105 5.87 -4.72 17.90
N TYR A 106 7.05 -5.36 17.90
CA TYR A 106 7.71 -5.77 19.15
C TYR A 106 8.07 -4.58 20.04
N GLN A 107 8.59 -3.49 19.45
CA GLN A 107 8.87 -2.25 20.18
C GLN A 107 7.58 -1.61 20.71
N ASN A 108 6.49 -1.64 19.94
CA ASN A 108 5.20 -1.13 20.38
C ASN A 108 4.64 -1.89 21.60
N ASP A 109 4.75 -3.22 21.61
CA ASP A 109 4.32 -4.03 22.76
C ASP A 109 5.19 -3.76 24.00
N ALA A 110 6.52 -3.68 23.82
CA ALA A 110 7.43 -3.33 24.90
C ALA A 110 7.10 -1.94 25.50
N ALA A 111 6.86 -0.94 24.65
CA ALA A 111 6.45 0.40 25.08
C ALA A 111 5.12 0.38 25.85
N LYS A 112 4.11 -0.37 25.39
CA LYS A 112 2.84 -0.54 26.10
C LYS A 112 3.02 -1.11 27.50
N ARG A 113 3.90 -2.09 27.69
CA ARG A 113 4.22 -2.65 29.02
C ARG A 113 4.89 -1.62 29.95
N VAL A 114 5.79 -0.80 29.40
CA VAL A 114 6.40 0.30 30.16
C VAL A 114 5.35 1.34 30.56
N ILE A 115 4.47 1.73 29.66
CA ILE A 115 3.37 2.66 29.96
C ILE A 115 2.46 2.10 31.06
N ALA A 116 2.08 0.82 30.98
CA ALA A 116 1.26 0.19 32.01
C ALA A 116 1.94 0.19 33.39
N ARG A 117 3.25 -0.07 33.44
CA ARG A 117 4.04 0.01 34.68
C ARG A 117 4.06 1.43 35.22
N LEU A 118 4.36 2.42 34.37
CA LEU A 118 4.42 3.83 34.75
C LEU A 118 3.06 4.37 35.21
N ILE A 119 1.96 3.89 34.62
CA ILE A 119 0.59 4.18 35.08
C ILE A 119 0.42 3.73 36.53
N LYS A 120 0.80 2.48 36.84
CA LYS A 120 0.71 1.95 38.19
C LYS A 120 1.58 2.73 39.18
N GLU A 121 2.85 2.96 38.85
CA GLU A 121 3.79 3.71 39.71
C GLU A 121 3.30 5.14 39.98
N ARG A 122 2.76 5.80 38.95
CA ARG A 122 2.16 7.14 39.09
C ARG A 122 0.94 7.11 40.01
N ASP A 123 0.06 6.13 39.85
CA ASP A 123 -1.17 6.04 40.63
C ASP A 123 -0.85 5.72 42.10
N ASP A 124 0.12 4.84 42.36
CA ASP A 124 0.66 4.55 43.69
C ASP A 124 1.27 5.81 44.34
N ALA A 125 2.05 6.60 43.60
CA ALA A 125 2.62 7.85 44.09
C ALA A 125 1.56 8.91 44.42
N LYS A 126 0.51 9.04 43.59
CA LYS A 126 -0.62 9.95 43.86
C LYS A 126 -1.39 9.55 45.12
N ASN A 127 -1.63 8.25 45.30
CA ASN A 127 -2.30 7.73 46.48
C ASN A 127 -1.47 7.98 47.75
N ALA A 128 -0.15 7.80 47.69
CA ALA A 128 0.74 8.12 48.80
C ALA A 128 0.63 9.61 49.19
N VAL A 129 0.73 10.53 48.22
CA VAL A 129 0.59 11.98 48.46
C VAL A 129 -0.77 12.33 49.08
N ALA A 130 -1.86 11.75 48.56
CA ALA A 130 -3.20 11.97 49.13
C ALA A 130 -3.29 11.49 50.59
N ASN A 131 -2.72 10.32 50.90
CA ASN A 131 -2.69 9.78 52.26
C ASN A 131 -1.88 10.67 53.22
N TYR A 132 -0.75 11.23 52.77
CA TYR A 132 0.04 12.18 53.57
C TYR A 132 -0.76 13.46 53.88
N GLN A 133 -1.44 14.05 52.89
CA GLN A 133 -2.25 15.26 53.09
C GLN A 133 -3.41 15.04 54.05
N VAL A 134 -4.09 13.89 53.99
CA VAL A 134 -5.16 13.52 54.93
C VAL A 134 -4.59 13.34 56.35
N GLY A 135 -3.43 12.70 56.49
CA GLY A 135 -2.76 12.54 57.79
C GLY A 135 -2.35 13.87 58.44
N GLU A 136 -1.93 14.85 57.63
CA GLU A 136 -1.54 16.18 58.09
C GLU A 136 -2.76 17.01 58.58
N GLN A 137 -3.91 16.88 57.91
CA GLN A 137 -5.17 17.52 58.33
C GLN A 137 -5.70 16.97 59.66
N VAL A 138 -5.64 15.65 59.87
CA VAL A 138 -6.07 15.03 61.14
C VAL A 138 -5.17 15.45 62.31
N GLN A 139 -3.87 15.68 62.07
CA GLN A 139 -2.95 16.18 63.10
C GLN A 139 -3.15 17.66 63.43
N GLN A 140 -3.60 18.47 62.47
CA GLN A 140 -3.92 19.89 62.68
C GLN A 140 -5.27 20.10 63.38
N GLU A 141 -6.26 19.23 63.17
CA GLU A 141 -7.55 19.29 63.89
C GLU A 141 -7.47 18.72 65.32
N ALA A 142 -6.44 17.94 65.64
CA ALA A 142 -6.22 17.34 66.96
C ALA A 142 -5.35 18.18 67.91
N ALA A 143 -4.84 19.34 67.46
CA ALA A 143 -4.06 20.30 68.23
C ALA A 143 -4.88 21.57 68.51
#